data_AF-A0A2I0QU35-F1
#
_entry.id   AF-A0A2I0QU35-F1
#
_cell.length_a   1.000
_cell.length_b   1.000
_cell.length_c   1.000
_cell.angle_alpha   90.00
_cell.angle_beta   90.00
_cell.angle_gamma   90.00
#
_symmetry.space_group_name_H-M   'P 1'
#
loop_
_entity.id
_entity.type
_entity.pdbx_description
1 polymer ?
#
loop_
_entity_poly.entity_id
_entity_poly.type
_entity_poly.pdbx_seq_one_letter_code
_entity_poly.pdbx_strand_id
1 'polypeptide(L)'
;MVMSETITKQKRVAAIFESFNKHLKNFLEETKPNHEEYTEFVKWADRLGKTGELPLFMDVFIETHVLRSMYSDKPGTEPSLLGPFYLEDAPVLEKPYKLPMRDNEKGEKLIFSGTVRNIDGEPLANTLVDMWHDDADGEYSAFGADAPDYNLRGRFYTDENGYFEVESIVPIPYQIPTQGATGEFLEIMGQHPYRPAHLHIMFEQEGYETLITQVFFEGDEWLESDVADGVRSSLLTKLHDNGDHKSASLDFVMRNK
;
A
#
# COMPACT_ATOMS: atom_id res chain seq x y z
N MET A 1 30.09 18.57 -8.16
CA MET A 1 28.81 17.83 -8.26
C MET A 1 28.05 17.82 -6.95
N VAL A 2 28.63 17.36 -5.83
CA VAL A 2 27.94 17.28 -4.53
C VAL A 2 27.38 18.64 -4.05
N MET A 3 28.18 19.72 -4.06
CA MET A 3 27.70 21.06 -3.65
C MET A 3 26.53 21.59 -4.49
N SER A 4 26.49 21.33 -5.81
CA SER A 4 25.41 21.82 -6.67
C SER A 4 24.11 21.05 -6.45
N GLU A 5 24.19 19.74 -6.21
CA GLU A 5 23.02 18.94 -5.84
C GLU A 5 22.46 19.33 -4.47
N THR A 6 23.33 19.58 -3.48
CA THR A 6 22.91 20.07 -2.15
C THR A 6 22.17 21.40 -2.26
N ILE A 7 22.69 22.35 -3.06
CA ILE A 7 22.05 23.66 -3.28
C ILE A 7 20.69 23.50 -3.99
N THR A 8 20.58 22.60 -4.97
CA THR A 8 19.31 22.32 -5.66
C THR A 8 18.28 21.69 -4.74
N LYS A 9 18.69 20.71 -3.90
CA LYS A 9 17.81 20.11 -2.87
C LYS A 9 17.32 21.16 -1.88
N GLN A 10 18.19 22.03 -1.40
CA GLN A 10 17.83 23.13 -0.49
C GLN A 10 16.79 24.08 -1.11
N LYS A 11 16.96 24.46 -2.38
CA LYS A 11 16.00 25.30 -3.09
C LYS A 11 14.63 24.64 -3.22
N ARG A 12 14.59 23.34 -3.55
CA ARG A 12 13.32 22.60 -3.66
C ARG A 12 12.60 22.51 -2.32
N VAL A 13 13.31 22.19 -1.25
CA VAL A 13 12.74 22.13 0.11
C VAL A 13 12.19 23.49 0.52
N ALA A 14 12.94 24.57 0.29
CA ALA A 14 12.47 25.93 0.58
C ALA A 14 11.17 26.26 -0.17
N ALA A 15 11.09 25.95 -1.46
CA ALA A 15 9.89 26.19 -2.26
C ALA A 15 8.66 25.40 -1.76
N ILE A 16 8.84 24.13 -1.34
CA ILE A 16 7.76 23.33 -0.74
C ILE A 16 7.31 23.99 0.57
N PHE A 17 8.25 24.35 1.44
CA PHE A 17 7.95 24.91 2.75
C PHE A 17 7.26 26.27 2.67
N GLU A 18 7.66 27.12 1.72
CA GLU A 18 6.98 28.40 1.44
C GLU A 18 5.53 28.17 1.00
N SER A 19 5.30 27.22 0.09
CA SER A 19 3.96 26.85 -0.37
C SER A 19 3.11 26.27 0.78
N PHE A 20 3.66 25.33 1.55
CA PHE A 20 3.02 24.76 2.73
C PHE A 20 2.58 25.84 3.71
N ASN A 21 3.49 26.75 4.09
CA ASN A 21 3.17 27.85 5.01
C ASN A 21 2.09 28.78 4.46
N LYS A 22 2.09 29.06 3.15
CA LYS A 22 1.05 29.87 2.52
C LYS A 22 -0.31 29.20 2.67
N HIS A 23 -0.43 27.91 2.32
CA HIS A 23 -1.69 27.19 2.38
C HIS A 23 -2.16 26.96 3.82
N LEU A 24 -1.26 26.64 4.74
CA LEU A 24 -1.58 26.49 6.16
C LEU A 24 -2.11 27.79 6.77
N LYS A 25 -1.50 28.94 6.46
CA LYS A 25 -2.01 30.25 6.93
C LYS A 25 -3.41 30.54 6.42
N ASN A 26 -3.66 30.31 5.13
CA ASN A 26 -4.98 30.50 4.55
C ASN A 26 -6.04 29.58 5.21
N PHE A 27 -5.69 28.31 5.47
CA PHE A 27 -6.54 27.36 6.19
C PHE A 27 -6.88 27.87 7.60
N LEU A 28 -5.90 28.40 8.34
CA LEU A 28 -6.12 28.94 9.68
C LEU A 28 -6.98 30.22 9.67
N GLU A 29 -6.86 31.07 8.64
CA GLU A 29 -7.72 32.26 8.47
C GLU A 29 -9.17 31.89 8.15
N GLU A 30 -9.38 30.81 7.40
CA GLU A 30 -10.70 30.28 7.04
C GLU A 30 -11.39 29.64 8.24
N THR A 31 -10.69 28.73 8.93
CA THR A 31 -11.25 27.90 10.01
C THR A 31 -11.28 28.62 11.36
N LYS A 32 -10.41 29.61 11.57
CA LYS A 32 -10.31 30.43 12.78
C LYS A 32 -10.29 29.61 14.08
N PRO A 33 -9.38 28.62 14.21
CA PRO A 33 -9.32 27.81 15.42
C PRO A 33 -8.96 28.70 16.60
N ASN A 34 -9.58 28.43 17.74
CA ASN A 34 -9.24 29.07 18.99
C ASN A 34 -7.97 28.42 19.60
N HIS A 35 -7.44 29.03 20.67
CA HIS A 35 -6.20 28.57 21.27
C HIS A 35 -6.32 27.19 21.95
N GLU A 36 -7.50 26.82 22.44
CA GLU A 36 -7.75 25.51 23.02
C GLU A 36 -7.69 24.42 21.93
N GLU A 37 -8.38 24.62 20.81
CA GLU A 37 -8.34 23.73 19.65
C GLU A 37 -6.92 23.53 19.11
N TYR A 38 -6.15 24.62 18.98
CA TYR A 38 -4.73 24.54 18.59
C TYR A 38 -3.91 23.71 19.60
N THR A 39 -4.15 23.92 20.90
CA THR A 39 -3.41 23.22 21.95
C THR A 39 -3.71 21.72 21.93
N GLU A 40 -4.97 21.34 21.73
CA GLU A 40 -5.36 19.93 21.62
C GLU A 40 -4.82 19.28 20.34
N PHE A 41 -4.84 19.99 19.20
CA PHE A 41 -4.19 19.52 17.97
C PHE A 41 -2.70 19.22 18.18
N VAL A 42 -1.95 20.13 18.81
CA VAL A 42 -0.51 19.93 19.07
C VAL A 42 -0.27 18.74 20.00
N LYS A 43 -1.07 18.58 21.06
CA LYS A 43 -0.98 17.43 21.97
C LYS A 43 -1.26 16.11 21.25
N TRP A 44 -2.26 16.09 20.38
CA TRP A 44 -2.62 14.91 19.57
C TRP A 44 -1.49 14.58 18.58
N ALA A 45 -0.95 15.57 17.87
CA ALA A 45 0.15 15.36 16.92
C ALA A 45 1.44 14.88 17.61
N ASP A 46 1.74 15.35 18.82
CA ASP A 46 2.86 14.86 19.63
C ASP A 46 2.68 13.37 20.04
N ARG A 47 1.43 12.93 20.30
CA ARG A 47 1.15 11.50 20.58
C ARG A 47 1.43 10.60 19.38
N LEU A 48 1.11 11.03 18.16
CA LEU A 48 1.46 10.27 16.95
C LEU A 48 2.96 9.96 16.89
N GLY A 49 3.80 10.96 17.16
CA GLY A 49 5.26 10.78 17.18
C GLY A 49 5.74 9.88 18.31
N LYS A 50 5.23 10.07 19.54
CA LYS A 50 5.66 9.31 20.72
C LYS A 50 5.26 7.84 20.69
N THR A 51 4.16 7.52 20.01
CA THR A 51 3.63 6.15 19.88
C THR A 51 4.11 5.46 18.61
N GLY A 52 4.80 6.17 17.71
CA GLY A 52 5.22 5.64 16.42
C GLY A 52 4.09 5.52 15.40
N GLU A 53 2.94 6.13 15.62
CA GLU A 53 1.78 6.11 14.72
C GLU A 53 1.82 7.17 13.62
N LEU A 54 2.84 8.06 13.59
CA LEU A 54 2.94 9.05 12.52
C LEU A 54 2.95 8.41 11.11
N PRO A 55 3.71 7.33 10.83
CA PRO A 55 3.63 6.66 9.53
C PRO A 55 2.20 6.17 9.21
N LEU A 56 1.52 5.51 10.15
CA LEU A 56 0.14 5.06 9.98
C LEU A 56 -0.79 6.22 9.62
N PHE A 57 -0.73 7.34 10.35
CA PHE A 57 -1.56 8.50 10.07
C PHE A 57 -1.28 9.09 8.69
N MET A 58 -0.01 9.18 8.30
CA MET A 58 0.38 9.73 7.00
C MET A 58 -0.06 8.81 5.84
N ASP A 59 0.05 7.50 6.00
CA ASP A 59 -0.36 6.53 4.97
C ASP A 59 -1.90 6.56 4.79
N VAL A 60 -2.65 6.64 5.90
CA VAL A 60 -4.12 6.68 5.88
C VAL A 60 -4.64 7.99 5.26
N PHE A 61 -4.13 9.15 5.67
CA PHE A 61 -4.77 10.43 5.31
C PHE A 61 -4.03 11.22 4.22
N ILE A 62 -2.77 10.92 3.91
CA ILE A 62 -1.93 11.80 3.07
C ILE A 62 -1.32 11.07 1.87
N GLU A 63 -0.80 9.85 2.03
CA GLU A 63 0.00 9.16 1.01
C GLU A 63 -0.79 8.97 -0.31
N THR A 64 -2.07 8.63 -0.23
CA THR A 64 -2.98 8.57 -1.38
C THR A 64 -2.94 9.85 -2.22
N HIS A 65 -2.94 11.03 -1.59
CA HIS A 65 -2.95 12.31 -2.29
C HIS A 65 -1.58 12.64 -2.91
N VAL A 66 -0.49 12.19 -2.28
CA VAL A 66 0.86 12.29 -2.85
C VAL A 66 0.95 11.46 -4.14
N LEU A 67 0.50 10.21 -4.09
CA LEU A 67 0.49 9.30 -5.23
C LEU A 67 -0.38 9.84 -6.36
N ARG A 68 -1.62 10.27 -6.08
CA ARG A 68 -2.49 10.92 -7.07
C ARG A 68 -1.78 12.12 -7.71
N SER A 69 -1.27 13.05 -6.92
CA SER A 69 -0.58 14.23 -7.46
C SER A 69 0.62 13.91 -8.35
N MET A 70 1.31 12.79 -8.13
CA MET A 70 2.48 12.41 -8.92
C MET A 70 2.15 11.57 -10.16
N TYR A 71 1.06 10.81 -10.14
CA TYR A 71 0.80 9.75 -11.12
C TYR A 71 -0.53 9.89 -11.89
N SER A 72 -1.42 10.84 -11.56
CA SER A 72 -2.73 11.00 -12.24
C SER A 72 -2.65 11.02 -13.77
N ASP A 73 -1.63 11.64 -14.34
CA ASP A 73 -1.49 11.83 -15.79
C ASP A 73 -0.40 10.91 -16.40
N LYS A 74 0.13 9.96 -15.63
CA LYS A 74 1.21 9.07 -16.09
C LYS A 74 0.64 7.73 -16.61
N PRO A 75 1.05 7.26 -17.79
CA PRO A 75 0.61 5.96 -18.32
C PRO A 75 1.11 4.80 -17.46
N GLY A 76 0.49 3.62 -17.56
CA GLY A 76 0.85 2.42 -16.81
C GLY A 76 0.01 2.23 -15.55
N THR A 77 0.28 1.15 -14.80
CA THR A 77 -0.51 0.83 -13.60
C THR A 77 -0.36 1.90 -12.54
N GLU A 78 -1.46 2.27 -11.91
CA GLU A 78 -1.47 3.24 -10.83
C GLU A 78 -0.74 2.69 -9.60
N PRO A 79 0.16 3.47 -8.99
CA PRO A 79 0.71 3.08 -7.71
C PRO A 79 -0.35 3.21 -6.61
N SER A 80 -0.21 2.39 -5.58
CA SER A 80 -0.98 2.45 -4.34
C SER A 80 -0.02 2.49 -3.14
N LEU A 81 -0.60 2.59 -1.95
CA LEU A 81 0.10 2.69 -0.68
C LEU A 81 1.08 1.52 -0.49
N LEU A 82 2.31 1.81 -0.06
CA LEU A 82 3.19 0.77 0.48
C LEU A 82 2.60 0.22 1.78
N GLY A 83 2.01 1.11 2.60
CA GLY A 83 1.47 0.79 3.90
C GLY A 83 2.55 0.45 4.94
N PRO A 84 2.17 0.42 6.22
CA PRO A 84 3.12 0.31 7.33
C PRO A 84 3.67 -1.11 7.54
N PHE A 85 3.18 -2.09 6.79
CA PHE A 85 3.44 -3.51 7.03
C PHE A 85 4.39 -4.16 6.03
N TYR A 86 5.08 -3.38 5.19
CA TYR A 86 6.13 -3.93 4.32
C TYR A 86 7.32 -4.42 5.15
N LEU A 87 7.86 -5.58 4.79
CA LEU A 87 9.10 -6.13 5.35
C LEU A 87 10.08 -6.40 4.22
N GLU A 88 11.28 -5.84 4.36
CA GLU A 88 12.38 -6.14 3.46
C GLU A 88 12.81 -7.61 3.60
N ASP A 89 13.46 -8.11 2.55
CA ASP A 89 14.13 -9.41 2.52
C ASP A 89 13.24 -10.65 2.71
N ALA A 90 11.96 -10.57 2.31
CA ALA A 90 11.10 -11.76 2.20
C ALA A 90 11.77 -12.87 1.35
N PRO A 91 11.51 -14.16 1.62
CA PRO A 91 12.20 -15.24 0.92
C PRO A 91 11.92 -15.20 -0.58
N VAL A 92 12.96 -15.44 -1.39
CA VAL A 92 12.81 -15.68 -2.82
C VAL A 92 12.33 -17.11 -3.02
N LEU A 93 11.19 -17.26 -3.68
CA LEU A 93 10.48 -18.51 -3.88
C LEU A 93 10.92 -19.21 -5.17
N GLU A 94 10.83 -20.54 -5.16
CA GLU A 94 11.04 -21.39 -6.33
C GLU A 94 9.71 -21.84 -6.91
N LYS A 95 9.67 -22.17 -8.21
CA LYS A 95 8.42 -22.65 -8.86
C LYS A 95 8.04 -24.07 -8.38
N PRO A 96 6.74 -24.39 -8.24
CA PRO A 96 5.59 -23.48 -8.31
C PRO A 96 5.60 -22.51 -7.12
N TYR A 97 5.36 -21.23 -7.38
CA TYR A 97 5.43 -20.21 -6.33
C TYR A 97 4.25 -20.37 -5.36
N LYS A 98 4.58 -20.44 -4.08
CA LYS A 98 3.62 -20.52 -2.99
C LYS A 98 4.13 -19.65 -1.84
N LEU A 99 3.33 -18.70 -1.39
CA LEU A 99 3.73 -17.88 -0.25
C LEU A 99 3.95 -18.77 0.99
N PRO A 100 4.94 -18.46 1.84
CA PRO A 100 5.09 -19.12 3.13
C PRO A 100 3.79 -19.01 3.93
N MET A 101 3.35 -20.10 4.53
CA MET A 101 2.12 -20.17 5.30
C MET A 101 2.23 -21.22 6.40
N ARG A 102 1.40 -21.13 7.43
CA ARG A 102 1.29 -22.13 8.49
C ARG A 102 0.86 -23.48 7.89
N ASP A 103 1.24 -24.61 8.52
CA ASP A 103 0.80 -25.95 8.08
C ASP A 103 -0.73 -26.09 8.06
N ASN A 104 -1.40 -25.34 8.93
CA ASN A 104 -2.85 -25.26 9.08
C ASN A 104 -3.38 -23.83 8.81
N GLU A 105 -2.79 -23.13 7.85
CA GLU A 105 -3.21 -21.78 7.47
C GLU A 105 -4.73 -21.74 7.21
N LYS A 106 -5.40 -20.81 7.88
CA LYS A 106 -6.83 -20.58 7.70
C LYS A 106 -7.06 -19.76 6.42
N GLY A 107 -8.29 -19.76 5.93
CA GLY A 107 -8.68 -18.98 4.77
C GLY A 107 -8.87 -19.84 3.52
N GLU A 108 -9.53 -19.26 2.53
CA GLU A 108 -9.75 -19.94 1.26
C GLU A 108 -8.50 -19.85 0.40
N LYS A 109 -8.08 -20.97 -0.21
CA LYS A 109 -6.94 -20.99 -1.12
C LYS A 109 -7.16 -20.02 -2.28
N LEU A 110 -6.13 -19.23 -2.59
CA LEU A 110 -6.09 -18.30 -3.71
C LEU A 110 -4.97 -18.68 -4.68
N ILE A 111 -5.29 -18.76 -5.97
CA ILE A 111 -4.30 -18.70 -7.05
C ILE A 111 -4.40 -17.32 -7.68
N PHE A 112 -3.37 -16.49 -7.45
CA PHE A 112 -3.29 -15.16 -8.04
C PHE A 112 -2.28 -15.15 -9.18
N SER A 113 -2.62 -14.52 -10.30
CA SER A 113 -1.77 -14.47 -11.49
C SER A 113 -1.81 -13.11 -12.17
N GLY A 114 -0.84 -12.86 -13.04
CA GLY A 114 -0.76 -11.62 -13.80
C GLY A 114 0.35 -11.63 -14.83
N THR A 115 0.31 -10.69 -15.76
CA THR A 115 1.43 -10.37 -16.63
C THR A 115 1.98 -8.99 -16.34
N VAL A 116 3.30 -8.83 -16.41
CA VAL A 116 3.99 -7.55 -16.27
C VAL A 116 4.52 -7.12 -17.62
N ARG A 117 4.19 -5.89 -18.04
CA ARG A 117 4.58 -5.29 -19.32
C ARG A 117 5.14 -3.89 -19.13
N ASN A 118 5.81 -3.36 -20.15
CA ASN A 118 6.11 -1.93 -20.21
C ASN A 118 4.95 -1.14 -20.86
N ILE A 119 5.07 0.19 -20.86
CA ILE A 119 4.10 1.11 -21.47
C ILE A 119 3.89 0.91 -22.98
N ASP A 120 4.85 0.26 -23.67
CA ASP A 120 4.78 -0.07 -25.08
C ASP A 120 4.11 -1.45 -25.33
N GLY A 121 3.75 -2.17 -24.25
CA GLY A 121 3.05 -3.46 -24.28
C GLY A 121 3.98 -4.69 -24.33
N GLU A 122 5.29 -4.49 -24.29
CA GLU A 122 6.27 -5.57 -24.32
C GLU A 122 6.32 -6.30 -22.96
N PRO A 123 6.36 -7.63 -22.94
CA PRO A 123 6.45 -8.40 -21.69
C PRO A 123 7.78 -8.14 -20.97
N LEU A 124 7.72 -8.00 -19.65
CA LEU A 124 8.89 -7.81 -18.79
C LEU A 124 9.26 -9.10 -18.07
N ALA A 125 10.17 -9.84 -18.68
CA ALA A 125 10.74 -11.06 -18.11
C ALA A 125 11.69 -10.79 -16.96
N ASN A 126 11.78 -11.73 -16.02
CA ASN A 126 12.67 -11.66 -14.86
C ASN A 126 12.45 -10.40 -14.00
N THR A 127 11.23 -9.86 -14.01
CA THR A 127 10.79 -8.81 -13.08
C THR A 127 10.64 -9.43 -11.70
N LEU A 128 11.26 -8.84 -10.69
CA LEU A 128 11.07 -9.22 -9.30
C LEU A 128 9.67 -8.76 -8.86
N VAL A 129 8.87 -9.69 -8.37
CA VAL A 129 7.57 -9.48 -7.74
C VAL A 129 7.73 -9.75 -6.25
N ASP A 130 7.44 -8.77 -5.42
CA ASP A 130 7.40 -8.89 -3.95
C ASP A 130 5.95 -8.73 -3.49
N MET A 131 5.39 -9.77 -2.87
CA MET A 131 3.98 -9.84 -2.51
C MET A 131 3.81 -10.11 -1.02
N TRP A 132 2.88 -9.38 -0.40
CA TRP A 132 2.46 -9.61 0.98
C TRP A 132 0.99 -9.26 1.20
N HIS A 133 0.37 -9.90 2.20
CA HIS A 133 -0.97 -9.55 2.68
C HIS A 133 -1.21 -10.11 4.10
N ASP A 134 -2.39 -9.86 4.65
CA ASP A 134 -2.82 -10.35 5.97
C ASP A 134 -3.29 -11.81 5.94
N ASP A 135 -3.35 -12.43 7.12
CA ASP A 135 -3.95 -13.75 7.28
C ASP A 135 -5.48 -13.69 7.47
N ALA A 136 -6.11 -14.84 7.67
CA ALA A 136 -7.56 -14.95 7.84
C ALA A 136 -8.10 -14.37 9.16
N ASP A 137 -7.22 -13.88 10.04
CA ASP A 137 -7.60 -13.14 11.25
C ASP A 137 -7.30 -11.61 11.08
N GLY A 138 -6.83 -11.19 9.90
CA GLY A 138 -6.57 -9.79 9.54
C GLY A 138 -5.21 -9.30 10.02
N GLU A 139 -4.30 -10.21 10.35
CA GLU A 139 -3.01 -9.90 10.95
C GLU A 139 -1.84 -10.09 9.97
N TYR A 140 -0.83 -9.23 10.10
CA TYR A 140 0.41 -9.30 9.31
C TYR A 140 1.55 -9.91 10.14
N SER A 141 2.29 -10.86 9.55
CA SER A 141 3.50 -11.40 10.18
C SER A 141 4.51 -10.30 10.51
N ALA A 142 5.20 -10.47 11.65
CA ALA A 142 6.10 -9.51 12.31
C ALA A 142 5.47 -8.23 12.90
N PHE A 143 4.14 -8.05 12.81
CA PHE A 143 3.43 -6.88 13.36
C PHE A 143 2.44 -7.25 14.47
N GLY A 144 2.83 -8.19 15.33
CA GLY A 144 2.04 -8.63 16.48
C GLY A 144 1.24 -9.92 16.27
N ALA A 145 1.21 -10.44 15.04
CA ALA A 145 0.59 -11.71 14.72
C ALA A 145 1.32 -12.90 15.35
N ASP A 146 0.59 -13.92 15.80
CA ASP A 146 1.14 -15.24 16.12
C ASP A 146 1.37 -16.03 14.83
N ALA A 147 2.33 -15.57 14.04
CA ALA A 147 2.66 -16.10 12.73
C ALA A 147 4.18 -16.32 12.60
N PRO A 148 4.63 -17.32 11.84
CA PRO A 148 6.04 -17.44 11.47
C PRO A 148 6.54 -16.16 10.78
N ASP A 149 7.86 -15.93 10.87
CA ASP A 149 8.51 -14.88 10.08
C ASP A 149 8.16 -15.06 8.60
N TYR A 150 7.80 -13.96 7.94
CA TYR A 150 7.41 -13.93 6.53
C TYR A 150 6.18 -14.77 6.17
N ASN A 151 5.31 -15.14 7.13
CA ASN A 151 3.99 -15.72 6.80
C ASN A 151 3.23 -14.79 5.85
N LEU A 152 2.77 -15.35 4.73
CA LEU A 152 2.09 -14.68 3.61
C LEU A 152 2.91 -13.56 2.97
N ARG A 153 4.24 -13.73 2.90
CA ARG A 153 5.18 -12.81 2.24
C ARG A 153 6.19 -13.55 1.38
N GLY A 154 6.41 -13.11 0.15
CA GLY A 154 7.38 -13.78 -0.72
C GLY A 154 7.75 -12.99 -1.95
N ARG A 155 8.97 -13.25 -2.41
CA ARG A 155 9.55 -12.68 -3.62
C ARG A 155 9.67 -13.73 -4.71
N PHE A 156 9.38 -13.42 -5.95
CA PHE A 156 9.49 -14.35 -7.07
C PHE A 156 9.64 -13.61 -8.40
N TYR A 157 9.96 -14.33 -9.48
CA TYR A 157 10.25 -13.71 -10.78
C TYR A 157 9.23 -14.07 -11.84
N THR A 158 8.89 -13.09 -12.68
CA THR A 158 8.12 -13.31 -13.91
C THR A 158 8.89 -14.18 -14.91
N ASP A 159 8.16 -14.96 -15.71
CA ASP A 159 8.73 -15.77 -16.79
C ASP A 159 9.07 -14.96 -18.04
N GLU A 160 9.50 -15.63 -19.13
CA GLU A 160 9.87 -14.98 -20.39
C GLU A 160 8.76 -14.18 -21.07
N ASN A 161 7.50 -14.43 -20.72
CA ASN A 161 6.32 -13.71 -21.21
C ASN A 161 5.84 -12.64 -20.21
N GLY A 162 6.62 -12.38 -19.15
CA GLY A 162 6.26 -11.48 -18.07
C GLY A 162 5.17 -12.04 -17.16
N TYR A 163 4.84 -13.33 -17.26
CA TYR A 163 3.77 -13.95 -16.51
C TYR A 163 4.26 -14.46 -15.15
N PHE A 164 3.39 -14.41 -14.15
CA PHE A 164 3.56 -15.06 -12.86
C PHE A 164 2.25 -15.68 -12.37
N GLU A 165 2.38 -16.71 -11.53
CA GLU A 165 1.30 -17.34 -10.79
C GLU A 165 1.82 -17.70 -9.40
N VAL A 166 1.05 -17.38 -8.36
CA VAL A 166 1.41 -17.65 -6.97
C VAL A 166 0.21 -18.17 -6.20
N GLU A 167 0.45 -19.23 -5.42
CA GLU A 167 -0.51 -19.75 -4.45
C GLU A 167 -0.40 -19.00 -3.12
N SER A 168 -1.56 -18.59 -2.59
CA SER A 168 -1.72 -18.03 -1.25
C SER A 168 -3.12 -18.35 -0.69
N ILE A 169 -3.63 -17.50 0.20
CA ILE A 169 -5.03 -17.45 0.64
C ILE A 169 -5.68 -16.14 0.23
N VAL A 170 -7.02 -16.10 0.18
CA VAL A 170 -7.78 -14.87 -0.04
C VAL A 170 -7.62 -13.98 1.21
N PRO A 171 -7.08 -12.75 1.08
CA PRO A 171 -6.99 -11.81 2.20
C PRO A 171 -8.39 -11.37 2.64
N ILE A 172 -8.48 -10.76 3.82
CA ILE A 172 -9.76 -10.26 4.35
C ILE A 172 -9.70 -8.75 4.58
N PRO A 173 -10.84 -8.08 4.80
CA PRO A 173 -10.81 -6.75 5.36
C PRO A 173 -10.10 -6.73 6.70
N TYR A 174 -9.28 -5.70 6.92
CA TYR A 174 -8.60 -5.53 8.19
C TYR A 174 -8.85 -4.15 8.77
N GLN A 175 -8.73 -4.10 10.09
CA GLN A 175 -8.84 -2.87 10.86
C GLN A 175 -7.46 -2.28 11.09
N ILE A 176 -7.27 -1.00 10.79
CA ILE A 176 -6.05 -0.31 11.23
C ILE A 176 -6.01 -0.22 12.77
N PRO A 177 -4.84 -0.09 13.41
CA PRO A 177 -4.75 0.12 14.86
C PRO A 177 -5.65 1.27 15.34
N THR A 178 -6.50 1.00 16.33
CA THR A 178 -7.50 1.96 16.83
C THR A 178 -7.26 2.45 18.26
N GLN A 179 -6.28 1.87 18.97
CA GLN A 179 -6.04 2.21 20.37
C GLN A 179 -5.18 3.47 20.55
N GLY A 180 -4.55 3.96 19.48
CA GLY A 180 -3.71 5.16 19.50
C GLY A 180 -4.38 6.41 18.92
N ALA A 181 -3.54 7.42 18.64
CA ALA A 181 -3.99 8.75 18.24
C ALA A 181 -4.67 8.75 16.86
N THR A 182 -4.30 7.84 15.96
CA THR A 182 -5.01 7.67 14.67
C THR A 182 -6.44 7.17 14.89
N GLY A 183 -6.62 6.16 15.76
CA GLY A 183 -7.94 5.62 16.10
C GLY A 183 -8.84 6.62 16.80
N GLU A 184 -8.29 7.36 17.77
CA GLU A 184 -8.98 8.46 18.45
C GLU A 184 -9.51 9.50 17.44
N PHE A 185 -8.69 9.87 16.46
CA PHE A 185 -9.08 10.82 15.42
C PHE A 185 -10.25 10.28 14.56
N LEU A 186 -10.18 9.00 14.15
CA LEU A 186 -11.26 8.35 13.40
C LEU A 186 -12.58 8.32 14.20
N GLU A 187 -12.51 7.98 15.49
CA GLU A 187 -13.67 7.96 16.38
C GLU A 187 -14.35 9.33 16.47
N ILE A 188 -13.56 10.39 16.68
CA ILE A 188 -14.06 11.77 16.75
C ILE A 188 -14.73 12.19 15.43
N MET A 189 -14.16 11.77 14.29
CA MET A 189 -14.70 12.07 12.96
C MET A 189 -15.89 11.17 12.58
N GLY A 190 -16.22 10.15 13.39
CA GLY A 190 -17.26 9.17 13.07
C GLY A 190 -16.92 8.29 11.86
N GLN A 191 -15.63 8.08 11.59
CA GLN A 191 -15.14 7.27 10.48
C GLN A 191 -14.86 5.83 10.94
N HIS A 192 -15.07 4.86 10.05
CA HIS A 192 -14.71 3.47 10.35
C HIS A 192 -13.21 3.24 10.08
N PRO A 193 -12.56 2.31 10.82
CA PRO A 193 -11.13 2.03 10.73
C PRO A 193 -10.76 0.89 9.75
N TYR A 194 -11.62 0.57 8.79
CA TYR A 194 -11.47 -0.61 7.94
C TYR A 194 -10.90 -0.28 6.57
N ARG A 195 -10.07 -1.21 6.09
CA ARG A 195 -9.62 -1.29 4.70
C ARG A 195 -10.18 -2.56 4.06
N PRO A 196 -10.53 -2.54 2.76
CA PRO A 196 -10.99 -3.72 2.04
C PRO A 196 -9.91 -4.79 1.95
N ALA A 197 -10.31 -6.05 1.69
CA ALA A 197 -9.39 -7.11 1.36
C ALA A 197 -8.50 -6.73 0.17
N HIS A 198 -7.19 -6.90 0.31
CA HIS A 198 -6.24 -6.52 -0.73
C HIS A 198 -4.92 -7.29 -0.64
N LEU A 199 -4.26 -7.41 -1.80
CA LEU A 199 -2.87 -7.84 -1.90
C LEU A 199 -1.99 -6.60 -2.02
N HIS A 200 -0.87 -6.55 -1.30
CA HIS A 200 0.20 -5.63 -1.64
C HIS A 200 1.18 -6.31 -2.61
N ILE A 201 1.61 -5.56 -3.63
CA ILE A 201 2.54 -6.06 -4.63
C ILE A 201 3.52 -4.95 -5.03
N MET A 202 4.81 -5.26 -5.01
CA MET A 202 5.87 -4.41 -5.51
C MET A 202 6.58 -5.09 -6.69
N PHE A 203 6.85 -4.32 -7.74
CA PHE A 203 7.59 -4.78 -8.92
C PHE A 203 8.89 -4.01 -9.08
N GLU A 204 9.99 -4.74 -9.24
CA GLU A 204 11.31 -4.19 -9.47
C GLU A 204 11.96 -4.80 -10.72
N GLN A 205 12.41 -3.93 -11.62
CA GLN A 205 13.11 -4.30 -12.84
C GLN A 205 14.15 -3.22 -13.19
N GLU A 206 15.33 -3.64 -13.63
CA GLU A 206 16.36 -2.70 -14.08
C GLU A 206 15.86 -1.86 -15.27
N GLY A 207 16.06 -0.55 -15.22
CA GLY A 207 15.56 0.40 -16.23
C GLY A 207 14.12 0.90 -16.00
N TYR A 208 13.39 0.35 -15.03
CA TYR A 208 11.99 0.74 -14.74
C TYR A 208 11.84 1.43 -13.39
N GLU A 209 10.86 2.33 -13.27
CA GLU A 209 10.41 2.87 -11.99
C GLU A 209 9.85 1.70 -11.16
N THR A 210 10.25 1.59 -9.88
CA THR A 210 9.65 0.62 -8.96
C THR A 210 8.15 0.90 -8.86
N LEU A 211 7.32 -0.10 -9.11
CA LEU A 211 5.87 -0.01 -8.98
C LEU A 211 5.47 -0.64 -7.66
N ILE A 212 5.02 0.16 -6.70
CA ILE A 212 4.34 -0.30 -5.49
C ILE A 212 2.85 -0.11 -5.73
N THR A 213 2.06 -1.17 -5.59
CA THR A 213 0.62 -1.11 -5.80
C THR A 213 -0.13 -2.12 -4.93
N GLN A 214 -1.45 -2.09 -5.03
CA GLN A 214 -2.34 -2.99 -4.33
C GLN A 214 -3.33 -3.59 -5.33
N VAL A 215 -3.90 -4.75 -5.00
CA VAL A 215 -4.98 -5.37 -5.75
C VAL A 215 -6.16 -5.61 -4.81
N PHE A 216 -7.33 -5.15 -5.21
CA PHE A 216 -8.56 -5.24 -4.43
C PHE A 216 -9.54 -6.22 -5.09
N PHE A 217 -10.46 -6.77 -4.31
CA PHE A 217 -11.41 -7.78 -4.80
C PHE A 217 -12.83 -7.20 -4.89
N GLU A 218 -13.46 -7.35 -6.06
CA GLU A 218 -14.84 -6.90 -6.26
C GLU A 218 -15.81 -7.57 -5.27
N GLY A 219 -16.75 -6.78 -4.74
CA GLY A 219 -17.78 -7.25 -3.82
C GLY A 219 -17.42 -7.12 -2.33
N ASP A 220 -16.21 -6.65 -2.01
CA ASP A 220 -15.82 -6.32 -0.64
C ASP A 220 -16.61 -5.11 -0.10
N GLU A 221 -17.02 -5.17 1.17
CA GLU A 221 -17.93 -4.19 1.78
C GLU A 221 -17.27 -2.80 1.98
N TRP A 222 -15.94 -2.72 2.01
CA TRP A 222 -15.19 -1.50 2.31
C TRP A 222 -14.60 -0.82 1.07
N LEU A 223 -14.87 -1.31 -0.15
CA LEU A 223 -14.29 -0.73 -1.37
C LEU A 223 -14.61 0.75 -1.56
N GLU A 224 -15.87 1.14 -1.31
CA GLU A 224 -16.37 2.50 -1.53
C GLU A 224 -16.03 3.44 -0.36
N SER A 225 -15.50 2.90 0.74
CA SER A 225 -15.25 3.65 1.96
C SER A 225 -13.91 3.33 2.63
N ASP A 226 -12.93 2.78 1.89
CA ASP A 226 -11.58 2.50 2.39
C ASP A 226 -11.05 3.68 3.21
N VAL A 227 -10.72 3.44 4.48
CA VAL A 227 -10.29 4.51 5.40
C VAL A 227 -9.03 5.24 4.89
N ALA A 228 -8.22 4.57 4.05
CA ALA A 228 -7.01 5.14 3.48
C ALA A 228 -7.20 5.78 2.08
N ASP A 229 -8.42 5.78 1.54
CA ASP A 229 -8.75 6.23 0.17
C ASP A 229 -7.80 5.61 -0.90
N GLY A 230 -7.32 4.39 -0.64
CA GLY A 230 -6.30 3.70 -1.42
C GLY A 230 -6.86 3.00 -2.65
N VAL A 231 -8.15 2.65 -2.63
CA VAL A 231 -8.81 1.92 -3.73
C VAL A 231 -8.74 2.70 -5.05
N ARG A 232 -8.42 1.99 -6.12
CA ARG A 232 -8.51 2.46 -7.51
C ARG A 232 -9.29 1.44 -8.32
N SER A 233 -10.19 1.90 -9.18
CA SER A 233 -11.00 1.01 -10.02
C SER A 233 -10.16 0.17 -10.98
N SER A 234 -9.00 0.69 -11.41
CA SER A 234 -8.01 0.00 -12.24
C SER A 234 -7.28 -1.14 -11.51
N LEU A 235 -7.38 -1.20 -10.18
CA LEU A 235 -6.73 -2.17 -9.31
C LEU A 235 -7.71 -3.22 -8.75
N LEU A 236 -8.94 -3.26 -9.26
CA LEU A 236 -9.94 -4.26 -8.88
C LEU A 236 -9.81 -5.52 -9.74
N THR A 237 -9.97 -6.68 -9.10
CA THR A 237 -10.09 -7.97 -9.78
C THR A 237 -11.27 -8.77 -9.21
N LYS A 238 -11.70 -9.80 -9.93
CA LYS A 238 -12.79 -10.69 -9.52
C LYS A 238 -12.24 -12.00 -8.98
N LEU A 239 -12.80 -12.45 -7.86
CA LEU A 239 -12.61 -13.81 -7.39
C LEU A 239 -13.51 -14.75 -8.19
N HIS A 240 -12.89 -15.76 -8.80
CA HIS A 240 -13.57 -16.85 -9.48
C HIS A 240 -13.51 -18.11 -8.62
N ASP A 241 -14.64 -18.79 -8.44
CA ASP A 241 -14.73 -20.03 -7.68
C ASP A 241 -14.47 -21.24 -8.59
N ASN A 242 -13.39 -21.97 -8.32
CA ASN A 242 -13.01 -23.18 -9.05
C ASN A 242 -13.32 -24.47 -8.27
N GLY A 243 -14.03 -24.37 -7.15
CA GLY A 243 -14.41 -25.49 -6.28
C GLY A 243 -13.45 -25.69 -5.12
N ASP A 244 -12.20 -26.05 -5.40
CA ASP A 244 -11.17 -26.29 -4.37
C ASP A 244 -10.31 -25.06 -4.03
N HIS A 245 -10.41 -24.01 -4.84
CA HIS A 245 -9.72 -22.73 -4.65
C HIS A 245 -10.47 -21.58 -5.33
N LYS A 246 -10.12 -20.35 -4.95
CA LYS A 246 -10.42 -19.14 -5.71
C LYS A 246 -9.28 -18.80 -6.65
N SER A 247 -9.58 -18.23 -7.81
CA SER A 247 -8.58 -17.61 -8.67
C SER A 247 -8.90 -16.15 -8.95
N ALA A 248 -7.88 -15.32 -9.05
CA ALA A 248 -7.99 -13.95 -9.50
C ALA A 248 -6.77 -13.57 -10.35
N SER A 249 -6.91 -12.54 -11.18
CA SER A 249 -5.81 -12.07 -12.01
C SER A 249 -5.87 -10.57 -12.25
N LEU A 250 -4.71 -9.93 -12.32
CA LEU A 250 -4.58 -8.54 -12.77
C LEU A 250 -3.27 -8.37 -13.54
N ASP A 251 -3.29 -7.63 -14.64
CA ASP A 251 -2.09 -7.30 -15.41
C ASP A 251 -1.50 -5.95 -14.97
N PHE A 252 -0.18 -5.85 -15.05
CA PHE A 252 0.58 -4.71 -14.57
C PHE A 252 1.44 -4.09 -15.68
N VAL A 253 1.53 -2.78 -15.68
CA VAL A 253 2.30 -1.99 -16.65
C VAL A 253 3.28 -1.09 -15.92
N MET A 254 4.57 -1.39 -16.05
CA MET A 254 5.67 -0.62 -15.47
C MET A 254 6.12 0.53 -16.38
N ARG A 255 6.58 1.62 -15.76
CA ARG A 255 7.09 2.82 -16.42
C ARG A 255 8.62 2.76 -16.51
N ASN A 256 9.20 3.25 -17.61
CA ASN A 256 10.65 3.43 -17.72
C ASN A 256 11.12 4.56 -16.77
N LYS A 257 12.37 4.47 -16.27
CA LYS A 257 13.04 5.52 -15.48
C LYS A 257 13.40 6.77 -16.29
#